data_AF-A0A852WGA2-F1
#
_entry.id   AF-A0A852WGA2-F1
#
_cell.length_a   1.000
_cell.length_b   1.000
_cell.length_c   1.000
_cell.angle_alpha   90.00
_cell.angle_beta   90.00
_cell.angle_gamma   90.00
#
_symmetry.space_group_name_H-M   'P 1'
#
loop_
_entity.id
_entity.type
_entity.pdbx_description
1 polymer ?
#
loop_
_entity_poly.entity_id
_entity_poly.type
_entity_poly.pdbx_seq_one_letter_code
_entity_poly.pdbx_strand_id
1 'polypeptide(L)'
;MTLRGDLPSGGRASGTPRARASARAATSPRATTSARATGSPRARASTVAGASGLGALLTDPSILKVIRGADRLKPGDVPKNGVTLKAAEATRLLGGIIRFVADVPAGSSPIVVWEQDGSELWVDISTVALTCIPGVIRVAVKVGCDQLPAPAVITVPFGVGTPEAPTGLVMSSLSRLDGPDVVTGRWTAALTAFTWEAILELARRMCAELGKDAAGLPLIPGSIAAGSQVLVVQPMARNDLSGLRR
;
A
#
# COMPACT_ATOMS: atom_id res chain seq x y z
N MET A 1 7.78 59.65 -10.93
CA MET A 1 7.84 60.26 -9.57
C MET A 1 8.69 59.32 -8.74
N THR A 2 9.91 59.77 -8.47
CA THR A 2 11.06 58.96 -8.05
C THR A 2 11.27 59.18 -6.57
N LEU A 3 11.35 58.11 -5.77
CA LEU A 3 11.83 58.20 -4.39
C LEU A 3 12.92 57.15 -4.16
N ARG A 4 14.15 57.64 -4.22
CA ARG A 4 15.33 57.10 -3.55
C ARG A 4 15.19 57.35 -2.04
N GLY A 5 15.75 56.46 -1.22
CA GLY A 5 15.92 56.68 0.21
C GLY A 5 16.86 55.64 0.80
N ASP A 6 18.04 56.10 1.20
CA ASP A 6 19.24 55.34 1.56
C ASP A 6 19.15 54.49 2.83
N LEU A 7 20.05 53.49 2.87
CA LEU A 7 20.48 52.73 4.05
C LEU A 7 21.32 53.60 5.00
N PRO A 8 21.42 53.18 6.28
CA PRO A 8 22.71 53.19 6.93
C PRO A 8 23.14 51.84 7.49
N SER A 9 24.44 51.63 7.31
CA SER A 9 25.34 50.62 7.83
C SER A 9 25.56 50.68 9.34
N GLY A 10 25.88 49.53 9.95
CA GLY A 10 26.78 49.48 11.11
C GLY A 10 26.42 48.45 12.18
N GLY A 11 27.31 47.48 12.44
CA GLY A 11 27.20 46.63 13.62
C GLY A 11 27.80 45.22 13.49
N ARG A 12 29.12 45.11 13.23
CA ARG A 12 29.87 43.87 13.47
C ARG A 12 30.08 43.70 14.97
N ALA A 13 29.63 42.57 15.54
CA ALA A 13 30.15 42.05 16.80
C ALA A 13 30.50 40.57 16.63
N SER A 14 31.80 40.33 16.58
CA SER A 14 32.44 39.02 16.65
C SER A 14 32.34 38.47 18.07
N GLY A 15 31.77 37.28 18.25
CA GLY A 15 31.78 36.56 19.52
C GLY A 15 31.89 35.06 19.27
N THR A 16 33.10 34.54 19.33
CA THR A 16 33.42 33.11 19.39
C THR A 16 33.31 32.61 20.84
N PRO A 17 32.53 31.56 21.13
CA PRO A 17 32.69 30.80 22.36
C PRO A 17 33.65 29.62 22.13
N ARG A 18 34.76 29.69 22.87
CA ARG A 18 35.84 28.71 22.94
C ARG A 18 35.35 27.45 23.66
N ALA A 19 35.73 26.31 23.10
CA ALA A 19 35.52 24.97 23.68
C ALA A 19 36.10 24.85 25.09
N ARG A 20 35.36 24.20 25.99
CA ARG A 20 35.87 23.69 27.26
C ARG A 20 35.58 22.19 27.33
N ALA A 21 36.64 21.41 27.20
CA ALA A 21 36.66 19.99 27.48
C ALA A 21 36.36 19.75 28.97
N SER A 22 35.48 18.81 29.26
CA SER A 22 35.40 18.16 30.57
C SER A 22 35.41 16.67 30.33
N ALA A 23 36.56 16.07 30.61
CA ALA A 23 36.73 14.65 30.71
C ALA A 23 36.08 14.17 32.02
N ARG A 24 35.12 13.26 31.91
CA ARG A 24 34.81 12.33 32.99
C ARG A 24 34.42 10.99 32.39
N ALA A 25 35.30 10.03 32.59
CA ALA A 25 35.08 8.63 32.37
C ALA A 25 34.00 8.12 33.33
N ALA A 26 33.08 7.28 32.84
CA ALA A 26 32.58 6.10 33.54
C ALA A 26 31.63 5.29 32.66
N THR A 27 32.04 4.05 32.40
CA THR A 27 31.22 2.83 32.25
C THR A 27 30.14 2.74 31.17
N SER A 28 30.51 2.05 30.09
CA SER A 28 29.61 1.38 29.15
C SER A 28 28.77 0.27 29.81
N PRO A 29 27.48 0.16 29.50
CA PRO A 29 26.76 -1.09 29.57
C PRO A 29 26.60 -1.71 28.17
N ARG A 30 27.30 -2.83 28.00
CA ARG A 30 26.84 -4.09 27.38
C ARG A 30 25.98 -3.98 26.11
N ALA A 31 26.66 -4.23 24.98
CA ALA A 31 26.04 -4.56 23.70
C ALA A 31 25.08 -5.75 23.82
N THR A 32 23.79 -5.49 23.58
CA THR A 32 22.82 -6.52 23.27
C THR A 32 23.08 -6.99 21.84
N THR A 33 23.31 -8.30 21.73
CA THR A 33 23.56 -9.04 20.50
C THR A 33 22.52 -8.74 19.41
N SER A 34 22.97 -8.05 18.37
CA SER A 34 22.29 -7.96 17.08
C SER A 34 22.29 -9.35 16.42
N ALA A 35 21.11 -9.95 16.32
CA ALA A 35 20.92 -11.20 15.59
C ALA A 35 21.00 -10.92 14.08
N ARG A 36 22.18 -11.15 13.51
CA ARG A 36 22.43 -11.11 12.06
C ARG A 36 21.78 -12.34 11.41
N ALA A 37 20.57 -12.17 10.90
CA ALA A 37 19.91 -13.19 10.09
C ALA A 37 20.48 -13.23 8.66
N THR A 38 21.57 -13.96 8.46
CA THR A 38 21.98 -14.46 7.13
C THR A 38 21.18 -15.72 6.82
N GLY A 39 19.98 -15.56 6.27
CA GLY A 39 19.14 -16.64 5.77
C GLY A 39 18.78 -16.39 4.31
N SER A 40 19.18 -17.29 3.41
CA SER A 40 18.72 -17.31 2.01
C SER A 40 17.19 -17.35 1.95
N PRO A 41 16.54 -16.61 1.02
CA PRO A 41 15.09 -16.60 0.91
C PRO A 41 14.61 -17.93 0.32
N ARG A 42 14.31 -18.91 1.18
CA ARG A 42 13.45 -20.03 0.83
C ARG A 42 12.02 -19.50 0.86
N ALA A 43 11.43 -19.34 -0.32
CA ALA A 43 10.01 -19.03 -0.51
C ALA A 43 9.14 -20.07 0.22
N ARG A 44 8.77 -19.79 1.48
CA ARG A 44 7.65 -20.43 2.13
C ARG A 44 6.40 -19.69 1.68
N ALA A 45 5.71 -20.26 0.69
CA ALA A 45 4.32 -19.92 0.41
C ALA A 45 3.49 -20.31 1.64
N SER A 46 3.36 -19.38 2.60
CA SER A 46 2.39 -19.49 3.68
C SER A 46 1.00 -19.45 3.03
N THR A 47 0.25 -20.54 3.16
CA THR A 47 -1.15 -20.64 2.74
C THR A 47 -2.01 -19.82 3.71
N VAL A 48 -2.03 -18.49 3.52
CA VAL A 48 -2.95 -17.55 4.21
C VAL A 48 -4.38 -17.63 3.62
N ALA A 49 -4.65 -18.61 2.76
CA ALA A 49 -5.95 -18.83 2.10
C ALA A 49 -7.11 -18.95 3.10
N GLY A 50 -6.88 -19.47 4.31
CA GLY A 50 -7.94 -19.70 5.30
C GLY A 50 -8.44 -18.47 6.06
N ALA A 51 -7.63 -17.42 6.23
CA ALA A 51 -7.96 -16.31 7.15
C ALA A 51 -8.68 -15.13 6.49
N SER A 52 -8.77 -15.11 5.16
CA SER A 52 -9.19 -13.91 4.42
C SER A 52 -10.71 -13.77 4.28
N GLY A 53 -11.51 -14.80 4.62
CA GLY A 53 -12.95 -14.88 4.28
C GLY A 53 -13.23 -14.88 2.76
N LEU A 54 -12.17 -14.81 1.95
CA LEU A 54 -12.18 -14.64 0.51
C LEU A 54 -12.81 -15.85 -0.18
N GLY A 55 -12.49 -17.07 0.26
CA GLY A 55 -13.13 -18.29 -0.26
C GLY A 55 -14.66 -18.29 -0.07
N ALA A 56 -15.16 -17.87 1.09
CA ALA A 56 -16.60 -17.81 1.36
C ALA A 56 -17.32 -16.70 0.58
N LEU A 57 -16.63 -15.60 0.28
CA LEU A 57 -17.15 -14.49 -0.52
C LEU A 57 -17.15 -14.84 -2.01
N LEU A 58 -16.10 -15.53 -2.46
CA LEU A 58 -15.98 -16.03 -3.82
C LEU A 58 -16.86 -17.26 -4.06
N THR A 59 -17.33 -17.99 -3.06
CA THR A 59 -18.35 -19.03 -3.30
C THR A 59 -19.69 -18.48 -3.77
N ASP A 60 -19.89 -17.15 -3.84
CA ASP A 60 -21.01 -16.57 -4.56
C ASP A 60 -20.92 -16.96 -6.06
N PRO A 61 -21.85 -17.78 -6.56
CA PRO A 61 -21.81 -18.28 -7.92
C PRO A 61 -21.95 -17.17 -8.97
N SER A 62 -22.40 -15.97 -8.62
CA SER A 62 -22.46 -14.82 -9.52
C SER A 62 -21.06 -14.23 -9.79
N ILE A 63 -20.16 -14.27 -8.80
CA ILE A 63 -18.78 -13.80 -8.92
C ILE A 63 -17.93 -14.83 -9.69
N LEU A 64 -18.09 -16.13 -9.40
CA LEU A 64 -17.36 -17.20 -10.10
C LEU A 64 -17.87 -17.48 -11.52
N LYS A 65 -19.10 -17.07 -11.84
CA LYS A 65 -19.66 -17.27 -13.19
C LYS A 65 -18.81 -16.60 -14.28
N VAL A 66 -18.06 -15.56 -13.92
CA VAL A 66 -17.27 -14.74 -14.85
C VAL A 66 -16.14 -15.54 -15.49
N ILE A 67 -15.63 -16.61 -14.86
CA ILE A 67 -14.43 -17.34 -15.34
C ILE A 67 -14.65 -18.85 -15.33
N ARG A 68 -15.83 -19.29 -15.78
CA ARG A 68 -15.95 -20.67 -16.24
C ARG A 68 -14.99 -20.88 -17.42
N GLY A 69 -13.97 -21.72 -17.23
CA GLY A 69 -12.94 -21.98 -18.25
C GLY A 69 -11.58 -21.32 -18.01
N ALA A 70 -11.26 -20.88 -16.77
CA ALA A 70 -9.93 -20.38 -16.42
C ALA A 70 -8.80 -21.33 -16.83
N ASP A 71 -9.04 -22.63 -16.67
CA ASP A 71 -8.16 -23.75 -17.07
C ASP A 71 -7.86 -23.80 -18.57
N ARG A 72 -8.65 -23.07 -19.38
CA ARG A 72 -8.48 -22.97 -20.83
C ARG A 72 -7.73 -21.72 -21.26
N LEU A 73 -7.39 -20.82 -20.32
CA LEU A 73 -6.62 -19.62 -20.62
C LEU A 73 -5.18 -20.02 -20.96
N LYS A 74 -4.78 -19.70 -22.18
CA LYS A 74 -3.41 -19.86 -22.66
C LYS A 74 -2.54 -18.74 -22.08
N PRO A 75 -1.21 -18.93 -22.04
CA PRO A 75 -0.30 -17.89 -21.59
C PRO A 75 -0.57 -16.53 -22.26
N GLY A 76 -0.74 -15.49 -21.44
CA GLY A 76 -1.06 -14.13 -21.90
C GLY A 76 -2.54 -13.85 -22.19
N ASP A 77 -3.42 -14.86 -22.12
CA ASP A 77 -4.85 -14.64 -22.32
C ASP A 77 -5.43 -13.76 -21.20
N VAL A 78 -6.19 -12.76 -21.62
CA VAL A 78 -6.98 -11.88 -20.75
C VAL A 78 -8.46 -12.16 -21.02
N PRO A 79 -9.24 -12.66 -20.04
CA PRO A 79 -10.68 -12.81 -20.19
C PRO A 79 -11.34 -11.46 -20.50
N LYS A 80 -12.35 -11.46 -21.37
CA LYS A 80 -13.06 -10.22 -21.76
C LYS A 80 -13.70 -9.49 -20.58
N ASN A 81 -14.17 -10.25 -19.59
CA ASN A 81 -14.84 -9.72 -18.42
C ASN A 81 -13.91 -9.80 -17.22
N GLY A 82 -13.73 -8.68 -16.52
CA GLY A 82 -13.11 -8.67 -15.21
C GLY A 82 -14.09 -9.09 -14.12
N VAL A 83 -13.56 -9.32 -12.92
CA VAL A 83 -14.35 -9.53 -11.72
C VAL A 83 -14.67 -8.20 -11.08
N THR A 84 -15.96 -7.97 -10.87
CA THR A 84 -16.50 -6.76 -10.26
C THR A 84 -16.87 -7.04 -8.81
N LEU A 85 -16.36 -6.24 -7.89
CA LEU A 85 -16.74 -6.24 -6.48
C LEU A 85 -17.31 -4.88 -6.09
N LYS A 86 -18.31 -4.87 -5.21
CA LYS A 86 -18.71 -3.63 -4.55
C LYS A 86 -17.57 -3.12 -3.67
N ALA A 87 -17.38 -1.80 -3.59
CA ALA A 87 -16.34 -1.19 -2.78
C ALA A 87 -16.42 -1.61 -1.29
N ALA A 88 -17.63 -1.82 -0.77
CA ALA A 88 -17.85 -2.34 0.59
C ALA A 88 -17.37 -3.79 0.76
N GLU A 89 -17.57 -4.65 -0.25
CA GLU A 89 -17.07 -6.03 -0.23
C GLU A 89 -15.55 -6.07 -0.36
N ALA A 90 -14.98 -5.25 -1.25
CA ALA A 90 -13.55 -5.06 -1.38
C ALA A 90 -12.92 -4.59 -0.07
N THR A 91 -13.56 -3.63 0.63
CA THR A 91 -13.13 -3.15 1.96
C THR A 91 -13.13 -4.28 2.99
N ARG A 92 -14.20 -5.10 3.03
CA ARG A 92 -14.27 -6.26 3.93
C ARG A 92 -13.13 -7.25 3.66
N LEU A 93 -12.84 -7.55 2.40
CA LEU A 93 -11.73 -8.42 2.02
C LEU A 93 -10.38 -7.82 2.40
N LEU A 94 -10.21 -6.52 2.18
CA LEU A 94 -9.00 -5.78 2.53
C LEU A 94 -8.69 -5.92 4.02
N GLY A 95 -9.69 -5.91 4.91
CA GLY A 95 -9.49 -6.14 6.34
C GLY A 95 -8.81 -7.47 6.70
N GLY A 96 -9.01 -8.52 5.90
CA GLY A 96 -8.33 -9.82 6.06
C GLY A 96 -6.90 -9.86 5.49
N ILE A 97 -6.57 -8.89 4.63
CA ILE A 97 -5.31 -8.82 3.87
C ILE A 97 -4.36 -7.78 4.46
N ILE A 98 -4.89 -6.70 5.02
CA ILE A 98 -4.14 -5.51 5.41
C ILE A 98 -3.07 -5.82 6.47
N ARG A 99 -3.33 -6.80 7.34
CA ARG A 99 -2.34 -7.30 8.30
C ARG A 99 -1.12 -7.91 7.60
N PHE A 100 -1.32 -8.67 6.53
CA PHE A 100 -0.22 -9.25 5.77
C PHE A 100 0.62 -8.15 5.11
N VAL A 101 -0.03 -7.12 4.57
CA VAL A 101 0.66 -5.97 3.94
C VAL A 101 1.44 -5.14 4.96
N ALA A 102 0.88 -4.98 6.16
CA ALA A 102 1.53 -4.28 7.27
C ALA A 102 2.54 -5.14 8.06
N ASP A 103 2.76 -6.40 7.66
CA ASP A 103 3.56 -7.39 8.40
C ASP A 103 3.16 -7.55 9.88
N VAL A 104 1.85 -7.50 10.15
CA VAL A 104 1.27 -7.64 11.48
C VAL A 104 0.78 -9.08 11.69
N PRO A 105 1.24 -9.78 12.74
CA PRO A 105 0.75 -11.12 13.05
C PRO A 105 -0.77 -11.14 13.30
N ALA A 106 -1.40 -12.25 12.94
CA ALA A 106 -2.80 -12.48 13.26
C ALA A 106 -3.02 -12.47 14.79
N GLY A 107 -4.12 -11.86 15.25
CA GLY A 107 -4.44 -11.75 16.68
C GLY A 107 -3.74 -10.59 17.41
N SER A 108 -2.73 -9.97 16.81
CA SER A 108 -2.10 -8.76 17.36
C SER A 108 -2.98 -7.52 17.18
N SER A 109 -2.61 -6.47 17.92
CA SER A 109 -3.21 -5.13 17.76
C SER A 109 -3.14 -4.67 16.30
N PRO A 110 -4.22 -4.10 15.74
CA PRO A 110 -4.20 -3.52 14.39
C PRO A 110 -3.54 -2.13 14.35
N ILE A 111 -3.11 -1.61 15.49
CA ILE A 111 -2.38 -0.36 15.60
C ILE A 111 -0.90 -0.67 15.38
N VAL A 112 -0.32 -0.09 14.32
CA VAL A 112 1.12 -0.12 14.07
C VAL A 112 1.69 1.29 14.25
N VAL A 113 2.97 1.36 14.61
CA VAL A 113 3.70 2.63 14.69
C VAL A 113 4.78 2.59 13.62
N TRP A 114 4.76 3.58 12.75
CA TRP A 114 5.83 3.82 11.78
C TRP A 114 6.77 4.87 12.35
N GLU A 115 8.07 4.66 12.18
CA GLU A 115 9.11 5.57 12.66
C GLU A 115 9.96 6.06 11.49
N GLN A 116 10.24 7.36 11.47
CA GLN A 116 11.15 7.98 10.52
C GLN A 116 11.81 9.20 11.16
N ASP A 117 13.14 9.14 11.27
CA ASP A 117 13.98 10.23 11.80
C ASP A 117 13.52 10.72 13.18
N GLY A 118 13.19 9.77 14.08
CA GLY A 118 12.72 10.04 15.44
C GLY A 118 11.29 10.58 15.54
N SER A 119 10.54 10.66 14.43
CA SER A 119 9.10 10.92 14.46
C SER A 119 8.32 9.62 14.30
N GLU A 120 7.20 9.55 15.00
CA GLU A 120 6.31 8.41 15.02
C GLU A 120 4.95 8.76 14.39
N LEU A 121 4.42 7.84 13.60
CA LEU A 121 3.05 7.87 13.12
C LEU A 121 2.37 6.58 13.53
N TRP A 122 1.39 6.67 14.40
CA TRP A 122 0.48 5.56 14.62
C TRP A 122 -0.47 5.45 13.42
N VAL A 123 -0.64 4.23 12.92
CA VAL A 123 -1.56 3.86 11.84
C VAL A 123 -2.52 2.78 12.34
N ASP A 124 -3.82 3.02 12.25
CA ASP A 124 -4.85 2.03 12.58
C ASP A 124 -5.27 1.27 11.32
N ILE A 125 -4.63 0.13 11.08
CA ILE A 125 -4.84 -0.65 9.85
C ILE A 125 -6.23 -1.30 9.80
N SER A 126 -6.94 -1.37 10.93
CA SER A 126 -8.32 -1.90 10.96
C SER A 126 -9.35 -0.93 10.37
N THR A 127 -8.98 0.33 10.21
CA THR A 127 -9.85 1.38 9.65
C THR A 127 -9.66 1.58 8.15
N VAL A 128 -8.77 0.79 7.52
CA VAL A 128 -8.50 0.91 6.10
C VAL A 128 -9.76 0.60 5.31
N ALA A 129 -10.24 1.59 4.56
CA ALA A 129 -11.47 1.49 3.79
C ALA A 129 -11.24 1.92 2.34
N LEU A 130 -11.91 1.24 1.41
CA LEU A 130 -11.82 1.48 -0.02
C LEU A 130 -13.16 2.03 -0.52
N THR A 131 -13.09 3.11 -1.29
CA THR A 131 -14.22 3.64 -2.07
C THR A 131 -13.83 3.79 -3.53
N CYS A 132 -14.82 3.75 -4.42
CA CYS A 132 -14.59 3.83 -5.87
C CYS A 132 -15.51 4.88 -6.50
N ILE A 133 -14.92 5.66 -7.38
CA ILE A 133 -15.60 6.45 -8.40
C ILE A 133 -15.00 6.08 -9.76
N PRO A 134 -15.63 6.42 -10.89
CA PRO A 134 -15.08 6.11 -12.22
C PRO A 134 -13.62 6.56 -12.37
N GLY A 135 -12.73 5.61 -12.64
CA GLY A 135 -11.29 5.84 -12.85
C GLY A 135 -10.47 6.16 -11.60
N VAL A 136 -11.06 6.13 -10.38
CA VAL A 136 -10.33 6.44 -9.15
C VAL A 136 -10.71 5.49 -8.01
N ILE A 137 -9.70 4.86 -7.42
CA ILE A 137 -9.80 4.17 -6.14
C ILE A 137 -9.36 5.14 -5.05
N ARG A 138 -10.10 5.23 -3.95
CA ARG A 138 -9.70 6.02 -2.77
C ARG A 138 -9.56 5.09 -1.58
N VAL A 139 -8.41 5.12 -0.93
CA VAL A 139 -8.13 4.34 0.28
C VAL A 139 -8.00 5.29 1.46
N ALA A 140 -8.92 5.18 2.41
CA ALA A 140 -8.90 5.94 3.66
C ALA A 140 -8.12 5.17 4.74
N VAL A 141 -7.24 5.85 5.46
CA VAL A 141 -6.43 5.29 6.55
C VAL A 141 -6.48 6.25 7.73
N LYS A 142 -6.86 5.76 8.92
CA LYS A 142 -6.79 6.55 10.16
C LYS A 142 -5.39 6.52 10.73
N VAL A 143 -4.88 7.69 11.09
CA VAL A 143 -3.53 7.90 11.60
C VAL A 143 -3.54 8.91 12.76
N GLY A 144 -2.46 8.94 13.53
CA GLY A 144 -2.21 10.00 14.49
C GLY A 144 -0.76 10.07 14.95
N CYS A 145 -0.43 11.17 15.59
CA CYS A 145 0.84 11.42 16.27
C CYS A 145 0.60 12.38 17.45
N ASP A 146 1.61 12.58 18.28
CA ASP A 146 1.60 13.49 19.43
C ASP A 146 1.35 14.97 19.05
N GLN A 147 1.69 15.36 17.82
CA GLN A 147 1.48 16.70 17.29
C GLN A 147 0.05 16.94 16.77
N LEU A 148 -0.77 15.89 16.67
CA LEU A 148 -2.17 16.01 16.26
C LEU A 148 -3.09 16.12 17.49
N PRO A 149 -4.02 17.10 17.53
CA PRO A 149 -4.96 17.22 18.64
C PRO A 149 -5.97 16.06 18.69
N ALA A 150 -6.20 15.39 17.57
CA ALA A 150 -7.04 14.21 17.43
C ALA A 150 -6.58 13.38 16.22
N PRO A 151 -6.89 12.07 16.16
CA PRO A 151 -6.61 11.25 14.99
C PRO A 151 -7.21 11.83 13.70
N ALA A 152 -6.48 11.70 12.60
CA ALA A 152 -6.91 12.15 11.28
C ALA A 152 -7.16 10.95 10.35
N VAL A 153 -8.04 11.12 9.37
CA VAL A 153 -8.22 10.14 8.27
C VAL A 153 -7.58 10.73 7.03
N ILE A 154 -6.54 10.07 6.51
CA ILE A 154 -5.89 10.44 5.27
C ILE A 154 -6.46 9.58 4.14
N THR A 155 -6.86 10.22 3.05
CA THR A 155 -7.35 9.53 1.86
C THR A 155 -6.26 9.53 0.79
N VAL A 156 -5.89 8.35 0.31
CA VAL A 156 -4.95 8.16 -0.80
C VAL A 156 -5.73 7.86 -2.08
N PRO A 157 -5.78 8.78 -3.06
CA PRO A 157 -6.41 8.52 -4.34
C PRO A 157 -5.44 7.86 -5.32
N PHE A 158 -5.92 6.83 -6.03
CA PHE A 158 -5.22 6.21 -7.14
C PHE A 158 -6.04 6.35 -8.42
N GLY A 159 -5.48 7.01 -9.43
CA GLY A 159 -5.97 6.98 -10.80
C GLY A 159 -5.74 5.59 -11.39
N VAL A 160 -6.80 4.99 -11.93
CA VAL A 160 -6.84 3.65 -12.54
C VAL A 160 -7.71 3.68 -13.80
N GLY A 161 -7.89 2.55 -14.48
CA GLY A 161 -8.82 2.44 -15.60
C GLY A 161 -10.29 2.60 -15.20
N THR A 162 -11.17 2.74 -16.19
CA THR A 162 -12.62 2.64 -15.99
C THR A 162 -13.09 1.23 -16.34
N PRO A 163 -14.31 0.79 -15.94
CA PRO A 163 -14.82 -0.52 -16.31
C PRO A 163 -14.87 -0.75 -17.83
N GLU A 164 -15.05 0.31 -18.62
CA GLU A 164 -15.11 0.27 -20.09
C GLU A 164 -13.73 0.31 -20.74
N ALA A 165 -12.74 0.88 -20.04
CA ALA A 165 -11.36 1.01 -20.49
C ALA A 165 -10.40 0.66 -19.33
N PRO A 166 -10.34 -0.62 -18.94
CA PRO A 166 -9.44 -1.04 -17.89
C PRO A 166 -7.98 -0.87 -18.37
N THR A 167 -7.16 -0.22 -17.56
CA THR A 167 -5.73 -0.05 -17.85
C THR A 167 -4.97 -1.20 -17.22
N GLY A 168 -3.77 -1.52 -17.71
CA GLY A 168 -2.88 -2.46 -17.02
C GLY A 168 -2.63 -2.07 -15.55
N LEU A 169 -1.72 -2.76 -14.86
CA LEU A 169 -1.39 -2.48 -13.44
C LEU A 169 -0.66 -1.14 -13.19
N VAL A 170 -0.86 -0.17 -14.06
CA VAL A 170 -0.47 1.22 -13.88
C VAL A 170 -1.52 1.91 -13.03
N MET A 171 -1.13 2.38 -11.86
CA MET A 171 -1.91 3.32 -11.08
C MET A 171 -1.04 4.56 -10.82
N SER A 172 -1.66 5.71 -10.56
CA SER A 172 -0.95 6.94 -10.20
C SER A 172 -1.61 7.60 -9.00
N SER A 173 -0.82 8.24 -8.15
CA SER A 173 -1.32 8.98 -6.97
C SER A 173 -0.77 10.40 -6.98
N LEU A 174 -1.25 11.22 -6.04
CA LEU A 174 -0.76 12.56 -5.82
C LEU A 174 0.64 12.52 -5.19
N SER A 175 1.49 13.47 -5.57
CA SER A 175 2.80 13.67 -4.94
C SER A 175 2.70 14.21 -3.51
N ARG A 176 1.56 14.82 -3.17
CA ARG A 176 1.22 15.32 -1.84
C ARG A 176 -0.24 14.99 -1.54
N LEU A 177 -0.49 14.38 -0.40
CA LEU A 177 -1.85 14.07 0.06
C LEU A 177 -2.50 15.27 0.76
N ASP A 178 -3.82 15.29 0.73
CA ASP A 178 -4.62 16.22 1.53
C ASP A 178 -4.71 15.74 2.98
N GLY A 179 -4.57 16.66 3.92
CA GLY A 179 -4.61 16.39 5.36
C GLY A 179 -3.67 17.28 6.15
N PRO A 180 -3.56 17.07 7.48
CA PRO A 180 -2.67 17.83 8.34
C PRO A 180 -1.21 17.76 7.88
N ASP A 181 -0.58 18.92 7.71
CA ASP A 181 0.79 19.03 7.18
C ASP A 181 1.83 18.20 7.95
N VAL A 182 1.64 18.08 9.26
CA VAL A 182 2.49 17.26 10.12
C VAL A 182 2.48 15.77 9.73
N VAL A 183 1.38 15.30 9.13
CA VAL A 183 1.28 13.96 8.56
C VAL A 183 1.72 13.95 7.11
N THR A 184 1.06 14.75 6.26
CA THR A 184 1.21 14.65 4.80
C THR A 184 2.57 15.13 4.31
N GLY A 185 3.23 16.06 5.02
CA GLY A 185 4.57 16.55 4.69
C GLY A 185 5.67 15.50 4.83
N ARG A 186 5.51 14.53 5.73
CA ARG A 186 6.51 13.48 5.99
C ARG A 186 6.10 12.11 5.47
N TRP A 187 4.83 11.74 5.66
CA TRP A 187 4.37 10.36 5.52
C TRP A 187 3.63 10.07 4.22
N THR A 188 3.50 11.04 3.31
CA THR A 188 2.79 10.84 2.02
C THR A 188 3.32 9.63 1.25
N ALA A 189 4.65 9.48 1.14
CA ALA A 189 5.25 8.38 0.40
C ALA A 189 4.93 7.02 1.04
N ALA A 190 5.05 6.91 2.37
CA ALA A 190 4.76 5.69 3.11
C ALA A 190 3.28 5.30 3.05
N LEU A 191 2.37 6.27 3.22
CA LEU A 191 0.92 6.04 3.10
C LEU A 191 0.53 5.62 1.69
N THR A 192 1.14 6.24 0.68
CA THR A 192 0.91 5.87 -0.73
C THR A 192 1.42 4.47 -1.02
N ALA A 193 2.63 4.13 -0.61
CA ALA A 193 3.19 2.78 -0.80
C ALA A 193 2.34 1.71 -0.09
N PHE A 194 1.97 1.95 1.17
CA PHE A 194 1.15 1.03 1.95
C PHE A 194 -0.21 0.76 1.29
N THR A 195 -0.92 1.81 0.89
CA THR A 195 -2.25 1.67 0.27
C THR A 195 -2.17 1.09 -1.14
N TRP A 196 -1.11 1.38 -1.89
CA TRP A 196 -0.81 0.75 -3.17
C TRP A 196 -0.64 -0.76 -3.04
N GLU A 197 0.24 -1.20 -2.14
CA GLU A 197 0.49 -2.63 -1.89
C GLU A 197 -0.78 -3.34 -1.40
N ALA A 198 -1.60 -2.65 -0.61
CA ALA A 198 -2.89 -3.16 -0.17
C ALA A 198 -3.85 -3.46 -1.33
N ILE A 199 -3.92 -2.57 -2.32
CA ILE A 199 -4.74 -2.78 -3.54
C ILE A 199 -4.17 -3.92 -4.38
N LEU A 200 -2.85 -3.95 -4.60
CA LEU A 200 -2.21 -4.99 -5.41
C LEU A 200 -2.36 -6.38 -4.78
N GLU A 201 -2.17 -6.50 -3.47
CA GLU A 201 -2.32 -7.77 -2.77
C GLU A 201 -3.79 -8.24 -2.78
N LEU A 202 -4.76 -7.32 -2.64
CA LEU A 202 -6.18 -7.64 -2.81
C LEU A 202 -6.45 -8.20 -4.22
N ALA A 203 -6.02 -7.49 -5.26
CA ALA A 203 -6.19 -7.93 -6.64
C ALA A 203 -5.52 -9.29 -6.88
N ARG A 204 -4.30 -9.49 -6.38
CA ARG A 204 -3.54 -10.75 -6.53
C ARG A 204 -4.25 -11.93 -5.89
N ARG A 205 -4.76 -11.78 -4.67
CA ARG A 205 -5.50 -12.85 -4.00
C ARG A 205 -6.82 -13.14 -4.69
N MET A 206 -7.54 -12.10 -5.13
CA MET A 206 -8.75 -12.28 -5.93
C MET A 206 -8.46 -13.11 -7.18
N CYS A 207 -7.46 -12.75 -7.98
CA CYS A 207 -7.10 -13.50 -9.18
C CYS A 207 -6.68 -14.94 -8.88
N ALA A 208 -5.89 -15.16 -7.83
CA ALA A 208 -5.43 -16.50 -7.46
C ALA A 208 -6.58 -17.45 -7.08
N GLU A 209 -7.60 -16.94 -6.39
CA GLU A 209 -8.78 -17.73 -6.01
C GLU A 209 -9.75 -17.95 -7.17
N LEU A 210 -9.73 -17.10 -8.20
CA LEU A 210 -10.58 -17.24 -9.37
C LEU A 210 -10.21 -18.43 -10.26
N GLY A 211 -8.99 -18.93 -10.14
CA GLY A 211 -8.60 -20.18 -10.80
C GLY A 211 -7.12 -20.25 -11.15
N LYS A 212 -6.84 -21.22 -12.03
CA LYS A 212 -5.51 -21.50 -12.55
C LYS A 212 -5.54 -21.47 -14.07
N ASP A 213 -4.42 -21.09 -14.68
CA ASP A 213 -4.22 -21.15 -16.13
C ASP A 213 -3.97 -22.59 -16.62
N ALA A 214 -3.76 -22.76 -17.93
CA ALA A 214 -3.48 -24.06 -18.54
C ALA A 214 -2.19 -24.73 -18.03
N ALA A 215 -1.27 -23.98 -17.39
CA ALA A 215 -0.07 -24.52 -16.74
C ALA A 215 -0.31 -24.90 -15.26
N GLY A 216 -1.54 -24.76 -14.77
CA GLY A 216 -1.89 -25.03 -13.38
C GLY A 216 -1.41 -23.95 -12.39
N LEU A 217 -0.98 -22.78 -12.89
CA LEU A 217 -0.53 -21.66 -12.06
C LEU A 217 -1.71 -20.73 -11.73
N PRO A 218 -1.76 -20.12 -10.54
CA PRO A 218 -2.81 -19.16 -10.20
C PRO A 218 -2.81 -17.97 -11.17
N LEU A 219 -4.01 -17.51 -11.55
CA LEU A 219 -4.17 -16.30 -12.37
C LEU A 219 -3.58 -15.08 -11.65
N ILE A 220 -3.14 -14.11 -12.44
CA ILE A 220 -2.56 -12.85 -11.95
C ILE A 220 -3.44 -11.65 -12.33
N PRO A 221 -3.34 -10.52 -11.62
CA PRO A 221 -3.97 -9.28 -12.07
C PRO A 221 -3.38 -8.85 -13.42
N GLY A 222 -4.22 -8.61 -14.41
CA GLY A 222 -3.85 -8.01 -15.70
C GLY A 222 -4.16 -6.51 -15.73
N SER A 223 -5.32 -6.12 -15.20
CA SER A 223 -5.78 -4.73 -15.14
C SER A 223 -6.56 -4.44 -13.86
N ILE A 224 -6.57 -3.17 -13.47
CA ILE A 224 -7.39 -2.66 -12.35
C ILE A 224 -8.18 -1.45 -12.87
N ALA A 225 -9.47 -1.43 -12.53
CA ALA A 225 -10.39 -0.36 -12.88
C ALA A 225 -11.31 -0.04 -11.70
N ALA A 226 -11.87 1.17 -11.72
CA ALA A 226 -12.86 1.61 -10.74
C ALA A 226 -14.06 2.23 -11.44
N GLY A 227 -15.26 1.83 -11.02
CA GLY A 227 -16.54 2.41 -11.41
C GLY A 227 -17.23 3.09 -10.24
N SER A 228 -18.50 3.47 -10.40
CA SER A 228 -19.29 4.00 -9.28
C SER A 228 -19.51 2.92 -8.22
N GLN A 229 -18.81 3.04 -7.09
CA GLN A 229 -18.87 2.10 -5.96
C GLN A 229 -18.44 0.65 -6.29
N VAL A 230 -17.69 0.44 -7.37
CA VAL A 230 -17.20 -0.88 -7.75
C VAL A 230 -15.71 -0.88 -8.08
N LEU A 231 -15.02 -1.91 -7.62
CA LEU A 231 -13.67 -2.28 -8.01
C LEU A 231 -13.76 -3.36 -9.10
N VAL A 232 -13.03 -3.19 -10.19
CA VAL A 232 -12.93 -4.18 -11.27
C VAL A 232 -11.49 -4.66 -11.35
N VAL A 233 -11.29 -5.97 -11.29
CA VAL A 233 -9.98 -6.60 -11.50
C VAL A 233 -10.10 -7.59 -12.64
N GLN A 234 -9.33 -7.41 -13.70
CA GLN A 234 -9.28 -8.37 -14.80
C GLN A 234 -8.13 -9.34 -14.54
N PRO A 235 -8.40 -10.64 -14.35
CA PRO A 235 -7.34 -11.61 -14.24
C PRO A 235 -6.69 -11.86 -15.61
N MET A 236 -5.53 -12.49 -15.61
CA MET A 236 -4.79 -12.86 -16.79
C MET A 236 -3.98 -14.14 -16.50
N ALA A 237 -3.80 -14.98 -17.52
CA ALA A 237 -2.85 -16.09 -17.47
C ALA A 237 -1.41 -15.56 -17.62
N ARG A 238 -0.44 -16.19 -16.94
CA ARG A 238 0.95 -15.71 -16.99
C ARG A 238 1.53 -15.84 -18.40
N ASN A 239 2.37 -14.89 -18.80
CA ASN A 239 3.13 -15.02 -20.04
C ASN A 239 4.16 -16.15 -19.91
N ASP A 240 4.28 -16.96 -20.95
CA ASP A 240 5.35 -17.95 -21.07
C ASP A 240 6.58 -17.29 -21.71
N LEU A 241 7.66 -17.17 -20.93
CA LEU A 241 8.92 -16.58 -21.35
C LEU A 241 9.99 -17.64 -21.66
N SER A 242 9.65 -18.94 -21.61
CA SER A 242 10.60 -20.03 -21.83
C SER A 242 11.28 -19.97 -23.21
N GLY A 243 10.59 -19.45 -24.22
CA GLY A 243 11.10 -19.26 -25.58
C GLY A 243 12.05 -18.06 -25.79
N LEU A 244 12.28 -17.21 -24.77
CA LEU A 244 13.11 -16.00 -24.89
C LEU A 244 14.60 -16.22 -24.61
N ARG A 245 15.03 -17.42 -24.22
CA ARG A 245 16.47 -17.75 -24.14
C ARG A 245 17.01 -17.97 -25.55
N ARG A 246 17.49 -16.91 -26.19
CA ARG A 246 18.33 -16.95 -27.41
C ARG A 246 19.60 -16.15 -27.20
#